data_AF-A0A0J1GXD1-F1
#
_entry.id   AF-A0A0J1GXD1-F1
#
_cell.length_a   1.000
_cell.length_b   1.000
_cell.length_c   1.000
_cell.angle_alpha   90.00
_cell.angle_beta   90.00
_cell.angle_gamma   90.00
#
_symmetry.space_group_name_H-M   'P 1'
#
loop_
_entity.id
_entity.type
_entity.pdbx_description
1 polymer ?
#
loop_
_entity_poly.entity_id
_entity_poly.type
_entity_poly.pdbx_seq_one_letter_code
_entity_poly.pdbx_strand_id
1 'polypeptide(L)'
;MLSFITLFVLSGFYFWSGEDNPSRREAYWAMAVYGIYIVIHTLVPPFPIGTSSHFGQLYGFLPMISFGAILFPHFNSHSPETVTKTLGWLGLITVTVILLIFKCFVW
;
A
#
# COMPACT_ATOMS: atom_id res chain seq x y z
N MET A 1 9.47 -8.65 4.41
CA MET A 1 8.78 -9.38 5.50
C MET A 1 7.72 -8.51 6.18
N LEU A 2 8.06 -7.30 6.64
CA LEU A 2 7.11 -6.36 7.27
C LEU A 2 5.85 -6.10 6.43
N SER A 3 5.99 -5.82 5.12
CA SER A 3 4.85 -5.51 4.25
C SER A 3 3.83 -6.66 4.11
N PHE A 4 4.29 -7.92 4.14
CA PHE A 4 3.39 -9.08 4.15
C PHE A 4 2.60 -9.13 5.46
N ILE A 5 3.27 -8.92 6.61
CA ILE A 5 2.62 -8.88 7.92
C ILE A 5 1.56 -7.76 7.93
N THR A 6 1.90 -6.58 7.43
CA THR A 6 0.96 -5.46 7.30
C THR A 6 -0.27 -5.84 6.48
N LEU A 7 -0.09 -6.49 5.33
CA LEU A 7 -1.20 -6.93 4.48
C LEU A 7 -2.15 -7.86 5.26
N PHE A 8 -1.62 -8.89 5.93
CA PHE A 8 -2.45 -9.84 6.66
C PHE A 8 -3.11 -9.25 7.91
N VAL A 9 -2.37 -8.45 8.69
CA VAL A 9 -2.88 -7.85 9.92
C VAL A 9 -3.98 -6.84 9.62
N LEU A 10 -3.75 -5.92 8.68
CA LEU A 10 -4.74 -4.90 8.34
C LEU A 10 -5.97 -5.51 7.63
N SER A 11 -5.76 -6.49 6.75
CA SER A 11 -6.89 -7.19 6.11
C SER A 11 -7.70 -7.99 7.12
N GLY A 12 -7.03 -8.71 8.02
CA GLY A 12 -7.70 -9.47 9.09
C GLY A 12 -8.48 -8.57 10.04
N PHE A 13 -7.89 -7.42 10.41
CA PHE A 13 -8.56 -6.42 11.24
C PHE A 13 -9.79 -5.83 10.54
N TYR A 14 -9.70 -5.54 9.24
CA TYR A 14 -10.84 -5.05 8.44
C TYR A 14 -12.00 -6.06 8.43
N PHE A 15 -11.73 -7.34 8.18
CA PHE A 15 -12.76 -8.38 8.20
C PHE A 15 -13.34 -8.62 9.61
N TRP A 16 -12.53 -8.49 10.65
CA TRP A 16 -12.99 -8.61 12.04
C TRP A 16 -13.85 -7.42 12.47
N SER A 17 -13.54 -6.21 12.01
CA SER A 17 -14.31 -4.99 12.30
C SER A 17 -15.75 -5.07 11.75
N GLY A 18 -15.97 -5.85 10.68
CA GLY A 18 -17.28 -6.01 10.06
C GLY A 18 -17.83 -4.71 9.45
N GLU A 19 -16.97 -3.69 9.28
CA GLU A 19 -17.34 -2.40 8.69
C GLU A 19 -17.62 -2.56 7.19
N ASP A 20 -18.80 -2.12 6.75
CA ASP A 20 -19.18 -2.09 5.33
C ASP A 20 -18.64 -0.85 4.58
N ASN A 21 -17.88 0.02 5.27
CA ASN A 21 -17.20 1.18 4.70
C ASN A 21 -15.68 1.07 4.93
N PRO A 22 -14.81 1.15 3.88
CA PRO A 22 -15.13 1.17 2.45
C PRO A 22 -15.92 -0.06 1.99
N SER A 23 -16.55 0.05 0.81
CA SER A 23 -17.26 -1.07 0.20
C SER A 23 -16.32 -2.27 0.08
N ARG A 24 -16.81 -3.47 0.42
CA ARG A 24 -16.00 -4.71 0.35
C ARG A 24 -15.26 -4.87 -0.97
N ARG A 25 -15.86 -4.43 -2.08
CA ARG A 25 -15.25 -4.45 -3.41
C ARG A 25 -13.98 -3.58 -3.49
N GLU A 26 -14.02 -2.38 -2.91
CA GLU A 26 -12.86 -1.48 -2.86
C GLU A 26 -11.74 -2.06 -2.00
N ALA A 27 -12.08 -2.66 -0.86
CA ALA A 27 -11.11 -3.31 0.02
C ALA A 27 -10.40 -4.48 -0.69
N TYR A 28 -11.14 -5.32 -1.42
CA TYR A 28 -10.54 -6.40 -2.22
C TYR A 28 -9.59 -5.86 -3.30
N TRP A 29 -9.97 -4.79 -4.00
CA TRP A 29 -9.08 -4.16 -4.99
C TRP A 29 -7.81 -3.61 -4.35
N ALA A 30 -7.92 -2.94 -3.20
CA ALA A 30 -6.78 -2.42 -2.48
C ALA A 30 -5.84 -3.54 -2.02
N MET A 31 -6.39 -4.65 -1.51
CA MET A 31 -5.63 -5.85 -1.13
C MET A 31 -4.90 -6.46 -2.33
N ALA A 32 -5.57 -6.57 -3.48
CA ALA A 32 -4.98 -7.10 -4.69
C ALA A 32 -3.82 -6.22 -5.18
N VAL A 33 -4.02 -4.89 -5.26
CA VAL A 33 -2.98 -3.95 -5.71
C VAL A 33 -1.80 -3.93 -4.75
N TYR A 34 -2.05 -3.90 -3.44
CA TYR A 34 -0.97 -3.96 -2.45
C TYR A 34 -0.25 -5.33 -2.47
N GLY A 35 -0.97 -6.42 -2.67
CA GLY A 35 -0.39 -7.76 -2.85
C GLY A 35 0.55 -7.82 -4.06
N ILE A 36 0.09 -7.32 -5.22
CA ILE A 36 0.91 -7.21 -6.44
C ILE A 36 2.14 -6.35 -6.18
N TYR A 37 1.98 -5.21 -5.51
CA TYR A 37 3.10 -4.35 -5.12
C TYR A 37 4.14 -5.11 -4.30
N ILE A 38 3.73 -5.86 -3.28
CA ILE A 38 4.66 -6.63 -2.42
C ILE A 38 5.39 -7.70 -3.23
N VAL A 39 4.68 -8.42 -4.11
CA VAL A 39 5.26 -9.46 -4.97
C VAL A 39 6.32 -8.86 -5.88
N ILE A 40 6.02 -7.77 -6.58
CA ILE A 40 6.98 -7.08 -7.45
C ILE A 40 8.15 -6.57 -6.63
N HIS A 41 7.88 -5.92 -5.50
CA HIS A 41 8.90 -5.35 -4.62
C HIS A 41 9.90 -6.42 -4.15
N THR A 42 9.42 -7.60 -3.78
CA THR A 42 10.24 -8.66 -3.15
C THR A 42 10.86 -9.65 -4.13
N LEU A 43 10.16 -10.03 -5.20
CA LEU A 43 10.61 -11.11 -6.11
C LEU A 43 11.46 -10.64 -7.28
N VAL A 44 11.47 -9.33 -7.60
CA VAL A 44 12.22 -8.82 -8.76
C VAL A 44 13.54 -8.18 -8.28
N PRO A 45 14.67 -8.90 -8.25
CA PRO A 45 15.96 -8.29 -7.93
C PRO A 45 16.50 -7.43 -9.10
N PRO A 46 17.43 -6.49 -8.86
CA PRO A 46 17.88 -5.94 -7.58
C PRO A 46 17.62 -4.43 -7.43
N PHE A 47 17.50 -3.98 -6.18
CA PHE A 47 17.61 -2.57 -5.85
C PHE A 47 19.09 -2.14 -5.94
N PRO A 48 19.41 -0.92 -6.38
CA PRO A 48 20.78 -0.45 -6.42
C PRO A 48 21.43 -0.59 -5.03
N ILE A 49 22.63 -1.18 -4.98
CA ILE A 49 23.43 -1.38 -3.76
C ILE A 49 23.71 -0.04 -3.02
N GLY A 50 23.47 1.10 -3.67
CA GLY A 50 23.58 2.45 -3.12
C GLY A 50 22.26 3.19 -2.88
N THR A 51 21.11 2.53 -2.84
CA THR A 51 19.87 3.20 -2.41
C THR A 51 19.98 3.50 -0.91
N SER A 52 19.94 4.79 -0.55
CA SER A 52 20.03 5.20 0.85
C SER A 52 18.99 4.47 1.68
N SER A 53 19.33 4.11 2.92
CA SER A 53 18.43 3.40 3.85
C SER A 53 17.03 4.04 3.92
N HIS A 54 16.95 5.35 3.69
CA HIS A 54 15.71 6.13 3.72
C HIS A 54 14.80 5.86 2.50
N PHE A 55 15.36 5.62 1.32
CA PHE A 55 14.56 5.23 0.15
C PHE A 55 13.93 3.85 0.33
N GLY A 56 14.67 2.88 0.86
CA GLY A 56 14.11 1.56 1.18
C GLY A 56 12.98 1.63 2.21
N GLN A 57 13.07 2.52 3.20
CA GLN A 57 12.02 2.76 4.17
C GLN A 57 10.77 3.38 3.55
N LEU A 58 10.91 4.34 2.62
CA LEU A 58 9.77 4.94 1.91
C LEU A 58 8.96 3.89 1.13
N TYR A 59 9.63 2.97 0.42
CA TYR A 59 8.97 1.86 -0.27
C TYR A 59 8.31 0.86 0.70
N GLY A 60 8.70 0.82 1.97
CA GLY A 60 8.00 0.05 3.00
C GLY A 60 6.78 0.78 3.57
N PHE A 61 7.00 2.00 4.07
CA PHE A 61 6.02 2.75 4.85
C PHE A 61 4.93 3.39 4.01
N LEU A 62 5.28 4.00 2.87
CA LEU A 62 4.31 4.71 2.04
C LEU A 62 3.15 3.81 1.56
N PRO A 63 3.40 2.64 0.94
CA PRO A 63 2.29 1.77 0.52
C PRO A 63 1.54 1.18 1.71
N MET A 64 2.19 0.99 2.86
CA MET A 64 1.53 0.57 4.10
C MET A 64 0.54 1.62 4.62
N ILE A 65 0.96 2.89 4.70
CA ILE A 65 0.11 4.00 5.15
C ILE A 65 -1.02 4.21 4.15
N SER A 66 -0.71 4.17 2.84
CA SER A 66 -1.71 4.27 1.77
C SER A 66 -2.75 3.16 1.85
N PHE A 67 -2.34 1.91 2.06
CA PHE A 67 -3.26 0.79 2.22
C PHE A 67 -4.16 0.93 3.46
N GLY A 68 -3.57 1.35 4.59
CA GLY A 68 -4.34 1.67 5.80
C GLY A 68 -5.37 2.79 5.59
N ALA A 69 -5.00 3.85 4.87
CA ALA A 69 -5.90 4.96 4.56
C ALA A 69 -7.08 4.54 3.65
N ILE A 70 -6.88 3.54 2.78
CA ILE A 70 -7.96 2.99 1.96
C ILE A 70 -8.90 2.13 2.81
N LEU A 71 -8.35 1.23 3.63
CA LEU A 71 -9.14 0.29 4.45
C LEU A 71 -9.85 0.96 5.62
N PHE A 72 -9.25 1.99 6.23
CA PHE A 72 -9.77 2.62 7.43
C PHE A 72 -9.87 4.15 7.27
N PRO A 73 -10.70 4.63 6.33
CA PRO A 73 -10.85 6.04 6.06
C PRO A 73 -11.44 6.81 7.26
N HIS A 74 -12.21 6.13 8.12
CA HIS A 74 -12.84 6.70 9.31
C HIS A 74 -11.86 7.10 10.42
N PHE A 75 -10.64 6.54 10.43
CA PHE A 75 -9.62 6.98 11.40
C PHE A 75 -9.14 8.40 11.14
N ASN A 76 -9.39 8.94 9.94
CA ASN A 76 -9.16 10.35 9.68
C ASN A 76 -10.40 11.18 10.04
N SER A 77 -10.45 11.67 11.28
CA SER A 77 -11.52 12.57 11.74
C SER A 77 -11.45 13.99 11.16
N HIS A 78 -10.35 14.34 10.48
CA HIS A 78 -10.09 15.69 9.98
C HIS A 78 -10.48 15.89 8.51
N SER A 79 -10.55 14.84 7.70
CA SER A 79 -10.93 14.94 6.28
C SER A 79 -12.09 14.01 5.95
N PRO A 80 -12.88 14.32 4.91
CA PRO A 80 -13.91 13.41 4.42
C PRO A 80 -13.30 12.06 4.04
N GLU A 81 -14.00 10.96 4.34
CA GLU A 81 -13.57 9.60 4.01
C GLU A 81 -13.16 9.44 2.54
N THR A 82 -13.92 10.02 1.62
CA THR A 82 -13.64 10.00 0.18
C THR A 82 -12.26 10.57 -0.14
N VAL A 83 -11.86 11.65 0.55
CA VAL A 83 -10.54 12.27 0.35
C VAL A 83 -9.44 11.36 0.89
N THR A 84 -9.62 10.79 2.07
CA THR A 84 -8.67 9.84 2.68
C THR A 84 -8.45 8.61 1.80
N LYS A 85 -9.53 8.02 1.27
CA LYS A 85 -9.47 6.89 0.32
C LYS A 85 -8.75 7.27 -0.96
N THR A 86 -9.10 8.43 -1.54
CA THR A 86 -8.50 8.89 -2.81
C THR A 86 -7.00 9.13 -2.63
N LEU A 87 -6.60 9.73 -1.51
CA LEU A 87 -5.19 9.95 -1.20
C LEU A 87 -4.45 8.62 -0.96
N GLY A 88 -5.09 7.66 -0.29
CA GLY A 88 -4.57 6.30 -0.15
C GLY A 88 -4.34 5.63 -1.51
N TRP A 89 -5.33 5.70 -2.41
CA TRP A 89 -5.22 5.17 -3.77
C TRP A 89 -4.12 5.85 -4.58
N LEU A 90 -4.05 7.18 -4.55
CA LEU A 90 -2.99 7.94 -5.21
C LEU A 90 -1.62 7.52 -4.69
N GLY A 91 -1.42 7.47 -3.37
CA GLY A 91 -0.14 7.05 -2.79
C GLY A 91 0.26 5.62 -3.19
N LEU A 92 -0.67 4.68 -3.15
CA LEU A 92 -0.42 3.28 -3.51
C LEU A 92 -0.12 3.10 -5.00
N ILE A 93 -0.87 3.76 -5.88
CA ILE A 93 -0.65 3.70 -7.33
C ILE A 93 0.67 4.37 -7.68
N THR A 94 0.92 5.58 -7.17
CA THR A 94 2.14 6.33 -7.45
C THR A 94 3.38 5.54 -7.04
N VAL A 95 3.43 4.99 -5.82
CA VAL A 95 4.59 4.20 -5.39
C VAL A 95 4.76 2.90 -6.18
N THR A 96 3.67 2.30 -6.63
CA THR A 96 3.70 1.12 -7.51
C THR A 96 4.27 1.46 -8.88
N VAL A 97 3.82 2.57 -9.49
CA VAL A 97 4.32 3.04 -10.78
C VAL A 97 5.81 3.41 -10.68
N ILE A 98 6.21 4.12 -9.64
CA ILE A 98 7.62 4.46 -9.40
C ILE A 98 8.44 3.17 -9.28
N LEU A 99 7.99 2.21 -8.47
CA LEU A 99 8.67 0.92 -8.32
C LEU A 99 8.83 0.23 -9.69
N LEU A 100 7.76 0.14 -10.48
CA LEU A 100 7.81 -0.45 -11.82
C LEU A 100 8.79 0.27 -12.75
N ILE A 101 8.80 1.60 -12.76
CA ILE A 101 9.73 2.38 -13.57
C ILE A 101 11.18 2.06 -13.18
N PHE A 102 11.49 2.05 -11.89
CA PHE A 102 12.82 1.69 -11.40
C PHE A 102 13.21 0.26 -11.80
N LYS A 103 12.27 -0.69 -11.77
CA LYS A 103 12.57 -2.08 -12.13
C LYS A 103 12.67 -2.36 -13.63
N CYS A 104 11.99 -1.58 -14.48
CA CYS A 104 11.96 -1.81 -15.92
C CYS A 104 12.94 -0.94 -16.73
N PHE A 105 13.31 0.24 -16.21
CA PHE A 105 14.11 1.22 -16.97
C PHE A 105 15.44 1.58 -16.33
N VAL A 106 15.56 1.46 -15.01
CA VAL A 106 16.83 1.72 -14.29
C VAL A 106 17.62 0.43 -14.12
N TRP A 107 16.92 -0.71 -14.17
CA TRP A 107 17.45 -2.06 -14.21
C TRP A 107 16.98 -2.77 -15.47
#